data_AF-A0A7X8QT04-F1
#
_entry.id   AF-A0A7X8QT04-F1
#
_cell.length_a   1.000
_cell.length_b   1.000
_cell.length_c   1.000
_cell.angle_alpha   90.00
_cell.angle_beta   90.00
_cell.angle_gamma   90.00
#
_symmetry.space_group_name_H-M   'P 1'
#
loop_
_entity.id
_entity.type
_entity.pdbx_description
1 polymer ?
#
loop_
_entity_poly.entity_id
_entity_poly.type
_entity_poly.pdbx_seq_one_letter_code
_entity_poly.pdbx_strand_id
1 'polypeptide(L)'
;MVLSHDEQGEVESGSIDELGEAFSSGKSIKVGVSGLCDDLAEEGKALPHEVFVETGSGYYYLEQKLFIAGSHPLVRVKPAVPMSYESGGWDFGCLVLRSDGRATESEKALTGDINFRGRVDMEGVADN
;
A
#
# COMPACT_ATOMS: atom_id res chain seq x y z
N MET A 1 -11.86 -3.75 6.76
CA MET A 1 -10.42 -3.66 7.02
C MET A 1 -9.99 -4.85 7.86
N VAL A 2 -9.22 -5.77 7.27
CA VAL A 2 -8.70 -6.98 7.95
C VAL A 2 -7.36 -6.72 8.64
N LEU A 3 -6.64 -5.66 8.26
CA LEU A 3 -5.42 -5.19 8.92
C LEU A 3 -5.18 -3.70 8.62
N SER A 4 -4.68 -2.95 9.61
CA SER A 4 -4.05 -1.62 9.49
C SER A 4 -2.95 -1.47 10.54
N HIS A 5 -1.86 -0.80 10.19
CA HIS A 5 -0.68 -0.60 11.05
C HIS A 5 0.06 0.72 10.74
N ASP A 6 1.02 1.16 11.58
CA ASP A 6 1.97 2.25 11.25
C ASP A 6 3.00 1.91 10.20
N GLU A 7 3.69 2.97 9.77
CA GLU A 7 5.06 2.90 9.26
C GLU A 7 6.03 2.07 10.12
N GLN A 8 5.77 1.83 11.41
CA GLN A 8 6.54 0.90 12.25
C GLN A 8 5.96 -0.52 12.29
N GLY A 9 4.79 -0.76 11.69
CA GLY A 9 4.12 -2.06 11.68
C GLY A 9 3.27 -2.35 12.93
N GLU A 10 3.10 -1.40 13.85
CA GLU A 10 2.21 -1.53 15.00
C GLU A 10 0.75 -1.45 14.55
N VAL A 11 -0.02 -2.46 14.94
CA VAL A 11 -1.40 -2.65 14.50
C VAL A 11 -2.33 -1.63 15.15
N GLU A 12 -3.09 -0.91 14.33
CA GLU A 12 -4.14 0.02 14.77
C GLU A 12 -5.52 -0.65 14.80
N SER A 13 -5.76 -1.62 13.90
CA SER A 13 -6.99 -2.42 13.87
C SER A 13 -6.84 -3.66 12.98
N GLY A 14 -7.74 -4.64 13.17
CA GLY A 14 -7.67 -5.95 12.51
C GLY A 14 -6.50 -6.78 13.04
N SER A 15 -6.02 -7.74 12.26
CA SER A 15 -4.83 -8.52 12.61
C SER A 15 -4.18 -9.17 11.39
N ILE A 16 -2.90 -9.53 11.53
CA ILE A 16 -2.19 -10.30 10.51
C ILE A 16 -2.82 -11.68 10.29
N ASP A 17 -3.44 -12.25 11.32
CA ASP A 17 -4.11 -13.54 11.24
C ASP A 17 -5.42 -13.41 10.42
N GLU A 18 -6.19 -12.34 10.60
CA GLU A 18 -7.36 -12.02 9.74
C GLU A 18 -6.97 -11.77 8.28
N LEU A 19 -5.86 -11.05 8.05
CA LEU A 19 -5.29 -10.87 6.72
C LEU A 19 -4.91 -12.21 6.08
N GLY A 20 -4.23 -13.07 6.83
CA GLY A 20 -3.80 -14.39 6.40
C GLY A 20 -4.97 -15.32 6.07
N GLU A 21 -6.00 -15.34 6.92
CA GLU A 21 -7.23 -16.12 6.69
C GLU A 21 -7.91 -15.67 5.40
N ALA A 22 -8.14 -14.37 5.26
CA ALA A 22 -8.80 -13.79 4.11
C ALA A 22 -8.02 -14.07 2.81
N PHE A 23 -6.69 -13.94 2.82
CA PHE A 23 -5.84 -14.32 1.68
C PHE A 23 -5.91 -15.81 1.36
N SER A 24 -5.79 -16.68 2.38
CA SER A 24 -5.84 -18.14 2.20
C SER A 24 -7.19 -18.65 1.71
N SER A 25 -8.27 -17.90 1.98
CA SER A 25 -9.61 -18.17 1.47
C SER A 25 -9.84 -17.72 0.03
N GLY A 26 -8.79 -17.23 -0.67
CA GLY A 26 -8.84 -16.84 -2.06
C GLY A 26 -9.46 -15.46 -2.32
N LYS A 27 -9.55 -14.61 -1.31
CA LYS A 27 -10.05 -13.24 -1.49
C LYS A 27 -8.97 -12.35 -2.14
N SER A 28 -9.40 -11.39 -2.94
CA SER A 28 -8.53 -10.33 -3.47
C SER A 28 -8.13 -9.36 -2.36
N ILE A 29 -6.88 -8.88 -2.41
CA ILE A 29 -6.36 -7.89 -1.47
C ILE A 29 -6.37 -6.52 -2.12
N LYS A 30 -7.02 -5.54 -1.48
CA LYS A 30 -6.89 -4.13 -1.82
C LYS A 30 -6.26 -3.39 -0.66
N VAL A 31 -5.31 -2.51 -0.94
CA VAL A 31 -4.49 -1.81 0.05
C VAL A 31 -4.68 -0.31 -0.11
N GLY A 32 -4.99 0.39 0.98
CA GLY A 32 -4.82 1.85 1.11
C GLY A 32 -3.35 2.17 1.39
N VAL A 33 -2.83 3.31 0.97
CA VAL A 33 -1.45 3.73 1.24
C VAL A 33 -1.49 5.24 1.49
N SER A 34 -1.37 5.63 2.75
CA SER A 34 -1.36 7.05 3.13
C SER A 34 -0.01 7.69 2.82
N GLY A 35 0.03 8.92 2.31
CA GLY A 35 1.29 9.67 2.11
C GLY A 35 2.14 9.24 0.90
N LEU A 36 1.64 8.37 0.02
CA LEU A 36 2.38 7.79 -1.12
C LEU A 36 3.09 8.79 -2.05
N CYS A 37 2.60 10.01 -2.12
CA CYS A 37 3.11 11.07 -2.99
C CYS A 37 3.77 12.21 -2.21
N ASP A 38 4.09 12.04 -0.93
CA ASP A 38 4.67 13.11 -0.10
C ASP A 38 6.04 13.57 -0.61
N ASP A 39 6.83 12.66 -1.18
CA ASP A 39 8.13 12.94 -1.81
C ASP A 39 8.02 13.73 -3.14
N LEU A 40 6.83 13.75 -3.77
CA LEU A 40 6.56 14.62 -4.92
C LEU A 40 6.16 16.04 -4.49
N ALA A 41 5.86 16.26 -3.20
CA ALA A 41 5.48 17.56 -2.69
C ALA A 41 6.71 18.43 -2.42
N GLU A 42 6.51 19.75 -2.48
CA GLU A 42 7.50 20.68 -1.96
C GLU A 42 7.61 20.55 -0.44
N GLU A 43 8.79 20.81 0.12
CA GLU A 43 9.04 20.73 1.56
C GLU A 43 7.98 21.52 2.35
N GLY A 44 7.34 20.85 3.31
CA GLY A 44 6.29 21.44 4.14
C GLY A 44 4.95 21.68 3.44
N LYS A 45 4.76 21.21 2.20
CA LYS A 45 3.51 21.35 1.43
C LYS A 45 2.83 20.03 1.09
N ALA A 46 3.26 18.92 1.68
CA ALA A 46 2.56 17.64 1.55
C ALA A 46 1.11 17.76 2.04
N LEU A 47 0.17 17.29 1.23
CA LEU A 47 -1.25 17.25 1.58
C LEU A 47 -1.60 15.84 2.06
N PRO A 48 -2.41 15.69 3.13
CA PRO A 48 -2.93 14.40 3.53
C PRO A 48 -3.68 13.73 2.38
N HIS A 49 -3.29 12.51 2.03
CA HIS A 49 -3.91 11.73 0.97
C HIS A 49 -3.71 10.23 1.23
N GLU A 50 -4.60 9.42 0.64
CA GLU A 50 -4.53 7.97 0.69
C GLU A 50 -4.80 7.40 -0.71
N VAL A 51 -3.91 6.52 -1.17
CA VAL A 51 -4.01 5.84 -2.47
C VAL A 51 -4.52 4.43 -2.25
N PHE A 52 -5.59 4.04 -2.94
CA PHE A 52 -6.10 2.66 -2.88
C PHE A 52 -5.71 1.90 -4.14
N VAL A 53 -5.07 0.75 -3.98
CA VAL A 53 -4.60 -0.09 -5.09
C VAL A 53 -4.86 -1.57 -4.80
N GLU A 54 -5.25 -2.32 -5.82
CA GLU A 54 -5.35 -3.78 -5.73
C GLU A 54 -3.96 -4.42 -5.75
N THR A 55 -3.82 -5.56 -5.10
CA THR A 55 -2.60 -6.37 -5.22
C THR A 55 -2.78 -7.51 -6.20
N GLY A 56 -1.69 -7.90 -6.85
CA GLY A 56 -1.60 -9.16 -7.58
C GLY A 56 -1.11 -10.28 -6.65
N SER A 57 -0.02 -10.92 -7.04
CA SER A 57 0.60 -12.01 -6.26
C SER A 57 1.02 -11.57 -4.85
N GLY A 58 0.72 -12.42 -3.87
CA GLY A 58 1.12 -12.25 -2.48
C GLY A 58 1.71 -13.52 -1.86
N TYR A 59 2.50 -13.34 -0.81
CA TYR A 59 3.14 -14.40 -0.04
C TYR A 59 2.89 -14.15 1.44
N TYR A 60 2.40 -15.17 2.16
CA TYR A 60 2.24 -15.11 3.60
C TYR A 60 3.24 -16.04 4.29
N TYR A 61 4.20 -15.44 5.00
CA TYR A 61 5.23 -16.13 5.76
C TYR A 61 4.68 -16.45 7.16
N LEU A 62 4.20 -17.69 7.32
CA LEU A 62 3.43 -18.11 8.51
C LEU A 62 4.20 -17.97 9.83
N GLU A 63 5.47 -18.38 9.86
CA GLU A 63 6.28 -18.31 11.09
C GLU A 63 6.63 -16.87 11.47
N GLN A 64 6.91 -16.03 10.47
CA GLN A 64 7.28 -14.63 10.66
C GLN A 64 6.06 -13.71 10.83
N LYS A 65 4.85 -14.23 10.58
CA LYS A 65 3.62 -13.44 10.47
C LYS A 65 3.82 -12.19 9.60
N LEU A 66 4.35 -12.41 8.40
CA LEU A 66 4.65 -11.34 7.44
C LEU A 66 3.95 -11.61 6.12
N PHE A 67 3.08 -10.69 5.70
CA PHE A 67 2.46 -10.70 4.39
C PHE A 67 3.21 -9.75 3.46
N ILE A 68 3.51 -10.20 2.24
CA ILE A 68 4.16 -9.40 1.20
C ILE A 68 3.36 -9.53 -0.09
N ALA A 69 3.04 -8.43 -0.76
CA ALA A 69 2.38 -8.46 -2.06
C ALA A 69 2.87 -7.37 -3.01
N GLY A 70 2.79 -7.66 -4.31
CA GLY A 70 2.98 -6.66 -5.35
C GLY A 70 1.66 -5.95 -5.66
N SER A 71 1.64 -4.63 -5.71
CA SER A 71 0.48 -3.89 -6.23
C SER A 71 0.33 -4.08 -7.73
N HIS A 72 -0.87 -3.86 -8.25
CA HIS A 72 -1.02 -3.48 -9.65
C HIS A 72 -0.33 -2.14 -9.93
N PRO A 73 0.05 -1.86 -11.19
CA PRO A 73 0.63 -0.58 -11.55
C PRO A 73 -0.27 0.58 -11.17
N LEU A 74 0.32 1.66 -10.69
CA LEU A 74 -0.39 2.91 -10.40
C LEU A 74 0.41 4.11 -10.91
N VAL A 75 -0.27 5.24 -11.02
CA VAL A 75 0.32 6.56 -11.29
C VAL A 75 0.30 7.35 -9.99
N ARG A 76 1.44 7.92 -9.61
CA ARG A 76 1.55 8.89 -8.53
C ARG A 76 1.54 10.29 -9.12
N VAL A 77 0.77 11.18 -8.51
CA VAL A 77 0.68 12.58 -8.91
C VAL A 77 0.90 13.43 -7.68
N LYS A 78 1.71 14.48 -7.83
CA LYS A 78 1.94 15.50 -6.79
C LYS A 78 0.60 15.97 -6.23
N PRO A 79 0.34 15.82 -4.92
CA PRO A 79 -0.93 16.21 -4.32
C PRO A 79 -1.21 17.71 -4.52
N ALA A 80 -2.42 18.05 -5.00
CA ALA A 80 -2.86 19.43 -5.19
C ALA A 80 -4.39 19.55 -5.14
N VAL A 81 -4.89 20.76 -4.83
CA VAL A 81 -6.32 21.10 -4.84
C VAL A 81 -6.55 22.36 -5.69
N PRO A 82 -7.17 22.26 -6.88
CA PRO A 82 -7.51 21.01 -7.58
C PRO A 82 -6.26 20.26 -8.06
N MET A 83 -6.38 18.96 -8.28
CA MET A 83 -5.29 18.14 -8.85
C MET A 83 -4.93 18.64 -10.25
N SER A 84 -3.63 18.76 -10.53
CA SER A 84 -3.09 19.19 -11.83
C SER A 84 -1.92 18.31 -12.26
N TYR A 85 -1.80 18.05 -13.56
CA TYR A 85 -0.63 17.40 -14.13
C TYR A 85 0.40 18.44 -14.55
N GLU A 86 1.64 18.26 -14.09
CA GLU A 86 2.78 19.09 -14.48
C GLU A 86 3.99 18.23 -14.83
N SER A 87 4.90 18.76 -15.66
CA SER A 87 6.15 18.07 -15.95
C SER A 87 6.96 17.87 -14.67
N GLY A 88 7.33 16.62 -14.36
CA GLY A 88 8.05 16.27 -13.14
C GLY A 88 7.18 16.16 -11.88
N GLY A 89 5.87 16.40 -11.97
CA GLY A 89 4.92 16.26 -10.86
C GLY A 89 4.22 14.90 -10.81
N TRP A 90 4.72 13.89 -11.53
CA TRP A 90 4.13 12.55 -11.56
C TRP A 90 5.17 11.49 -11.95
N ASP A 91 4.93 10.26 -11.50
CA ASP A 91 5.62 9.05 -11.92
C ASP A 91 4.66 7.85 -11.91
N PHE A 92 5.15 6.65 -12.27
CA PHE A 92 4.34 5.43 -12.30
C PHE A 92 5.17 4.22 -11.94
N GLY A 93 4.54 3.21 -11.34
CA GLY A 93 5.24 1.99 -10.94
C GLY A 93 4.34 1.02 -10.19
N CYS A 94 4.94 -0.07 -9.72
CA CYS A 94 4.32 -1.02 -8.81
C CYS A 94 4.93 -0.87 -7.41
N LEU A 95 4.16 -1.22 -6.38
CA LEU A 95 4.61 -1.24 -4.99
C LEU A 95 4.88 -2.67 -4.54
N VAL A 96 5.88 -2.83 -3.67
CA VAL A 96 6.07 -3.99 -2.81
C VAL A 96 5.55 -3.60 -1.43
N LEU A 97 4.41 -4.18 -1.06
CA LEU A 97 3.67 -3.89 0.16
C LEU A 97 3.95 -4.97 1.20
N ARG A 98 4.18 -4.56 2.45
CA ARG A 98 4.48 -5.47 3.56
C ARG A 98 3.66 -5.12 4.79
N SER A 99 3.18 -6.14 5.50
CA SER A 99 2.41 -5.96 6.74
C SER A 99 3.22 -5.49 7.95
N ASP A 100 4.51 -5.18 7.78
CA ASP A 100 5.41 -4.65 8.81
C ASP A 100 5.68 -3.15 8.65
N GLY A 101 4.77 -2.43 7.99
CA GLY A 101 4.88 -0.96 7.81
C GLY A 101 5.57 -0.50 6.54
N ARG A 102 6.10 -1.41 5.72
CA ARG A 102 6.90 -1.06 4.53
C ARG A 102 6.11 -1.08 3.23
N ALA A 103 6.33 -0.08 2.38
CA ALA A 103 5.71 0.02 1.06
C ALA A 103 6.67 0.65 0.06
N THR A 104 7.49 -0.13 -0.64
CA THR A 104 8.53 0.42 -1.52
C THR A 104 8.14 0.34 -2.99
N GLU A 105 8.61 1.25 -3.84
CA GLU A 105 8.54 1.07 -5.29
C GLU A 105 9.36 -0.16 -5.72
N SER A 106 8.84 -0.99 -6.62
CA SER A 106 9.47 -2.27 -7.00
C SER A 106 10.87 -2.09 -7.61
N GLU A 107 11.14 -0.97 -8.28
CA GLU A 107 12.43 -0.67 -8.89
C GLU A 107 13.44 -0.06 -7.89
N LYS A 108 12.97 0.52 -6.78
CA LYS A 108 13.78 1.12 -5.70
C LYS A 108 13.79 0.30 -4.41
N ALA A 109 13.27 -0.94 -4.42
CA ALA A 109 13.21 -1.83 -3.26
C ALA A 109 14.58 -2.17 -2.62
N LEU A 110 15.69 -1.72 -3.22
CA LEU A 110 17.06 -1.84 -2.70
C LEU A 110 17.56 -0.62 -1.91
N THR A 111 16.80 0.50 -1.85
CA THR A 111 17.27 1.75 -1.21
C THR A 111 16.55 2.15 0.07
N GLY A 112 15.46 1.45 0.46
CA GLY A 112 14.85 1.57 1.79
C GLY A 112 13.89 2.75 1.98
N ASP A 113 13.54 3.45 0.91
CA ASP A 113 12.66 4.61 1.02
C ASP A 113 11.23 4.17 0.80
N ILE A 114 10.42 4.46 1.83
CA ILE A 114 8.96 4.45 1.91
C ILE A 114 8.39 3.39 2.88
N ASN A 115 7.96 3.87 4.06
CA ASN A 115 7.12 3.14 5.01
C ASN A 115 5.70 3.69 4.93
N PHE A 116 4.70 2.86 4.68
CA PHE A 116 3.31 3.32 4.64
C PHE A 116 2.32 2.38 5.31
N ARG A 117 1.34 3.04 5.93
CA ARG A 117 0.12 2.48 6.53
C ARG A 117 -0.91 2.22 5.45
N GLY A 118 -1.56 1.06 5.55
CA GLY A 118 -2.59 0.70 4.62
C GLY A 118 -3.71 -0.14 5.17
N ARG A 119 -4.93 0.28 4.81
CA ARG A 119 -6.18 -0.46 4.96
C ARG A 119 -6.24 -1.61 3.97
N VAL A 120 -6.25 -2.84 4.48
CA VAL A 120 -6.63 -4.00 3.65
C VAL A 120 -8.14 -4.18 3.67
N ASP A 121 -8.84 -3.85 2.58
CA ASP A 121 -10.22 -4.28 2.35
C ASP A 121 -10.21 -5.43 1.34
N MET A 122 -10.69 -6.60 1.78
CA MET A 122 -10.96 -7.73 0.91
C MET A 122 -12.46 -7.95 0.83
N GLU A 123 -13.08 -7.59 -0.29
CA GLU A 123 -14.40 -8.11 -0.61
C GLU A 123 -14.22 -9.37 -1.47
N GLY A 124 -14.78 -10.48 -1.00
CA GLY A 124 -15.00 -11.63 -1.88
C GLY A 124 -16.09 -11.24 -2.86
N VAL A 125 -15.71 -10.76 -4.04
CA VAL A 125 -16.64 -10.70 -5.16
C VAL A 125 -16.86 -12.14 -5.58
N ALA A 126 -18.04 -12.68 -5.29
CA ALA A 126 -18.50 -13.85 -6.00
C ALA A 126 -18.57 -13.45 -7.48
N ASP A 127 -17.71 -14.04 -8.30
CA ASP A 127 -17.95 -14.03 -9.74
C ASP A 127 -19.37 -14.58 -9.97
N ASN A 128 -20.17 -13.86 -10.77
CA ASN A 128 -21.43 -14.40 -11.30
C ASN A 128 -21.16 -15.62 -12.18
#